data_AF-A0A645HYK6-F1
#
_entry.id   AF-A0A645HYK6-F1
#
_cell.length_a   1.000
_cell.length_b   1.000
_cell.length_c   1.000
_cell.angle_alpha   90.00
_cell.angle_beta   90.00
_cell.angle_gamma   90.00
#
_symmetry.space_group_name_H-M   'P 1'
#
loop_
_entity.id
_entity.type
_entity.pdbx_description
1 polymer ?
#
loop_
_entity_poly.entity_id
_entity_poly.type
_entity_poly.pdbx_seq_one_letter_code
_entity_poly.pdbx_strand_id
1 'polypeptide(L)'
;MIGCQWDNEKILETLQEKASVRVMNASALAEQMGNLKVMNVILLGAIIKSMGLQDIDWDEIIRNNVKPKFVDLNIKAMAVGMDAVN
;
A
#
# COMPACT_ATOMS: atom_id res chain seq x y z
N MET A 1 -6.33 31.95 0.81
CA MET A 1 -5.82 30.86 -0.04
C MET A 1 -7.00 29.99 -0.43
N ILE A 2 -7.48 30.17 -1.65
CA ILE A 2 -8.53 29.32 -2.22
C ILE A 2 -7.87 27.97 -2.52
N GLY A 3 -8.46 26.88 -2.01
CA GLY A 3 -7.89 25.54 -2.07
C GLY A 3 -7.61 25.11 -3.50
N CYS A 4 -6.39 24.67 -3.77
CA CYS A 4 -6.07 23.94 -4.98
C CYS A 4 -6.89 22.66 -5.00
N GLN A 5 -7.88 22.59 -5.88
CA GLN A 5 -8.57 21.36 -6.19
C GLN A 5 -7.61 20.54 -7.05
N TRP A 6 -7.08 19.46 -6.47
CA TRP A 6 -6.21 18.54 -7.18
C TRP A 6 -7.06 17.73 -8.15
N ASP A 7 -6.75 17.84 -9.43
CA ASP A 7 -7.33 17.00 -10.47
C ASP A 7 -6.56 15.67 -10.51
N ASN A 8 -7.22 14.61 -10.05
CA ASN A 8 -6.62 13.29 -9.95
C ASN A 8 -6.23 12.73 -11.33
N GLU A 9 -6.97 13.05 -12.39
CA GLU A 9 -6.66 12.60 -13.75
C GLU A 9 -5.38 13.29 -14.23
N LYS A 10 -5.30 14.61 -14.06
CA LYS A 10 -4.11 15.39 -14.41
C LYS A 10 -2.86 14.97 -13.63
N ILE A 11 -3.01 14.61 -12.35
CA ILE A 11 -1.90 14.08 -11.54
C ILE A 11 -1.41 12.75 -12.12
N LEU A 12 -2.34 11.84 -12.43
CA LEU A 12 -1.98 10.53 -12.95
C LEU A 12 -1.26 10.64 -14.30
N GLU A 13 -1.78 11.46 -15.22
CA GLU A 13 -1.14 11.76 -16.49
C GLU A 13 0.28 12.30 -16.29
N THR A 14 0.45 13.31 -15.42
CA THR A 14 1.76 13.90 -15.12
C THR A 14 2.75 12.89 -14.55
N LEU A 15 2.28 11.94 -13.73
CA LEU A 15 3.12 10.89 -13.18
C LEU A 15 3.52 9.87 -14.24
N GLN A 16 2.58 9.48 -15.12
CA GLN A 16 2.83 8.54 -16.22
C GLN A 16 3.81 9.09 -17.26
N GLU A 17 3.81 10.41 -17.49
CA GLU A 17 4.80 11.07 -18.35
C GLU A 17 6.23 11.02 -17.78
N LYS A 18 6.36 10.99 -16.44
CA LYS A 18 7.66 11.13 -15.75
C LYS A 18 8.22 9.82 -15.23
N ALA A 19 7.38 8.82 -15.01
CA ALA A 19 7.77 7.56 -14.40
C ALA A 19 6.84 6.42 -14.81
N SER A 20 7.31 5.18 -14.62
CA SER A 20 6.44 4.02 -14.67
C SER A 20 5.47 4.06 -13.48
N VAL A 21 4.18 4.10 -13.78
CA VAL A 21 3.12 4.17 -12.76
C VAL A 21 2.34 2.87 -12.74
N ARG A 22 2.09 2.36 -11.54
CA ARG A 22 1.14 1.28 -11.26
C ARG A 22 0.00 1.84 -10.43
N VAL A 23 -1.22 1.66 -10.92
CA VAL A 23 -2.45 2.15 -10.26
C VAL A 23 -3.10 1.01 -9.50
N MET A 24 -3.48 1.25 -8.25
CA MET A 24 -4.22 0.27 -7.44
C MET A 24 -5.25 0.95 -6.54
N ASN A 25 -6.39 0.29 -6.30
CA ASN A 25 -7.41 0.77 -5.37
C ASN A 25 -7.17 0.19 -3.96
N ALA A 26 -6.19 0.75 -3.25
CA ALA A 26 -5.81 0.27 -1.92
C ALA A 26 -6.90 0.49 -0.85
N SER A 27 -7.76 1.50 -1.02
CA SER A 27 -8.87 1.73 -0.10
C SER A 27 -9.92 0.61 -0.18
N ALA A 28 -10.28 0.17 -1.39
CA ALA A 28 -11.22 -0.94 -1.57
C ALA A 28 -10.67 -2.24 -0.96
N LEU A 29 -9.37 -2.52 -1.11
CA LEU A 29 -8.73 -3.68 -0.48
C LEU A 29 -8.76 -3.57 1.06
N ALA A 30 -8.47 -2.39 1.61
CA ALA A 30 -8.53 -2.17 3.06
C ALA A 30 -9.97 -2.28 3.62
N GLU A 31 -10.98 -1.87 2.86
CA GLU A 31 -12.40 -2.06 3.19
C GLU A 31 -12.78 -3.53 3.24
N GLN A 32 -12.33 -4.34 2.27
CA GLN A 32 -12.53 -5.79 2.27
C GLN A 32 -11.90 -6.48 3.49
N MET A 33 -10.81 -5.91 4.02
CA MET A 33 -10.17 -6.36 5.26
C MET A 33 -10.86 -5.87 6.53
N GLY A 34 -11.92 -5.06 6.41
CA GLY A 34 -12.68 -4.52 7.54
C GLY A 34 -11.94 -3.43 8.33
N ASN A 35 -10.82 -2.90 7.82
CA ASN A 35 -10.05 -1.87 8.52
C ASN A 35 -9.27 -0.97 7.56
N LEU A 36 -9.82 0.20 7.27
CA LEU A 36 -9.18 1.23 6.43
C LEU A 36 -7.76 1.63 6.90
N LYS A 37 -7.40 1.42 8.18
CA LYS A 37 -6.07 1.77 8.70
C LYS A 37 -4.95 0.92 8.11
N VAL A 38 -5.25 -0.23 7.50
CA VAL A 38 -4.23 -1.10 6.91
C VAL A 38 -3.86 -0.73 5.47
N MET A 39 -4.52 0.27 4.88
CA MET A 39 -4.25 0.74 3.52
C MET A 39 -2.76 1.04 3.29
N ASN A 40 -2.09 1.68 4.24
CA ASN A 40 -0.65 1.98 4.11
C ASN A 40 0.22 0.73 4.06
N VAL A 41 -0.19 -0.34 4.75
CA VAL A 41 0.54 -1.61 4.75
C VAL A 41 0.30 -2.40 3.47
N ILE A 42 -0.89 -2.29 2.87
CA ILE A 42 -1.17 -2.79 1.52
C ILE A 42 -0.26 -2.09 0.50
N LEU A 43 -0.17 -0.75 0.55
CA LEU A 43 0.72 0.02 -0.32
C LEU A 43 2.19 -0.35 -0.11
N LEU A 44 2.62 -0.59 1.14
CA LEU A 44 3.97 -1.05 1.44
C LEU A 44 4.25 -2.43 0.82
N GLY A 45 3.32 -3.39 0.94
CA GLY A 45 3.44 -4.70 0.30
C GLY A 45 3.63 -4.61 -1.22
N ALA A 46 2.86 -3.74 -1.88
CA ALA A 46 2.99 -3.48 -3.31
C ALA A 46 4.39 -2.95 -3.68
N ILE A 47 4.95 -2.05 -2.85
CA ILE A 47 6.31 -1.51 -3.04
C ILE A 47 7.36 -2.61 -2.84
N ILE A 48 7.26 -3.40 -1.76
CA ILE A 48 8.19 -4.49 -1.45
C ILE A 48 8.33 -5.44 -2.64
N LYS A 49 7.19 -5.91 -3.16
CA LYS A 49 7.16 -6.81 -4.30
C LYS A 49 7.70 -6.17 -5.57
N SER A 50 7.35 -4.91 -5.83
CA SER A 50 7.80 -4.19 -7.03
C SER A 50 9.31 -3.90 -7.01
N MET A 51 9.91 -3.80 -5.82
CA MET A 51 11.35 -3.52 -5.62
C MET A 51 12.19 -4.78 -5.40
N GLY A 52 11.60 -5.98 -5.30
CA GLY A 52 12.35 -7.21 -5.06
C GLY A 52 12.86 -7.38 -3.62
N LEU A 53 12.17 -6.80 -2.63
CA LEU A 53 12.61 -6.75 -1.23
C LEU A 53 12.05 -7.90 -0.36
N GLN A 54 11.67 -9.03 -0.96
CA GLN A 54 11.02 -10.14 -0.25
C GLN A 54 11.96 -10.96 0.66
N ASP A 55 13.28 -10.80 0.52
CA ASP A 55 14.26 -11.52 1.35
C ASP A 55 14.38 -10.95 2.78
N ILE A 56 13.72 -9.81 3.06
CA ILE A 56 13.64 -9.20 4.38
C ILE A 56 12.53 -9.87 5.19
N ASP A 57 12.77 -10.13 6.48
CA ASP A 57 11.74 -10.61 7.40
C ASP A 57 10.76 -9.49 7.78
N TRP A 58 9.79 -9.25 6.90
CA TRP A 58 8.77 -8.24 7.12
C TRP A 58 7.78 -8.61 8.23
N ASP A 59 7.60 -9.89 8.51
CA ASP A 59 6.72 -10.36 9.58
C ASP A 59 7.30 -9.97 10.95
N GLU A 60 8.60 -10.14 11.15
CA GLU A 60 9.31 -9.67 12.33
C GLU A 60 9.23 -8.15 12.48
N ILE A 61 9.48 -7.40 11.39
CA ILE A 61 9.38 -5.93 11.40
C ILE A 61 7.98 -5.47 11.81
N ILE A 62 6.92 -6.10 11.28
CA ILE A 62 5.55 -5.78 11.67
C ILE A 62 5.30 -6.09 13.14
N ARG A 63 5.73 -7.27 13.63
CA ARG A 63 5.59 -7.66 15.05
C ARG A 63 6.24 -6.65 16.00
N ASN A 64 7.37 -6.08 15.60
CA ASN A 64 8.13 -5.11 16.41
C ASN A 64 7.56 -3.68 16.36
N ASN A 65 6.83 -3.31 15.31
CA ASN A 65 6.35 -1.93 15.11
C ASN A 65 4.84 -1.75 15.27
N VAL A 66 4.07 -2.84 15.28
CA VAL A 66 2.60 -2.81 15.36
C VAL A 66 2.14 -3.34 16.71
N LYS A 67 1.07 -2.73 17.26
CA LYS A 67 0.47 -3.21 18.52
C LYS A 67 0.05 -4.67 18.38
N PRO A 68 0.26 -5.54 19.40
CA PRO A 68 0.01 -6.98 19.30
C PRO A 68 -1.35 -7.35 18.70
N LYS A 69 -2.41 -6.62 19.08
CA LYS A 69 -3.79 -6.82 18.58
C LYS A 69 -3.99 -6.59 17.08
N PHE A 70 -3.03 -5.98 16.39
CA PHE A 70 -3.13 -5.64 14.97
C PHE A 70 -2.07 -6.33 14.11
N VAL A 71 -1.15 -7.09 14.70
CA VAL A 71 -0.04 -7.74 13.98
C VAL A 71 -0.58 -8.63 12.86
N ASP A 72 -1.46 -9.58 13.17
CA ASP A 72 -1.96 -10.55 12.18
C ASP A 72 -2.70 -9.88 11.03
N LEU A 73 -3.43 -8.80 11.33
CA LEU A 73 -4.14 -8.04 10.32
C LEU A 73 -3.16 -7.29 9.39
N ASN A 74 -2.08 -6.72 9.93
CA ASN A 74 -1.08 -6.00 9.13
C ASN A 74 -0.22 -6.97 8.29
N ILE A 75 0.12 -8.15 8.82
CA ILE A 75 0.79 -9.21 8.04
C ILE A 75 -0.07 -9.59 6.83
N LYS A 76 -1.36 -9.86 7.04
CA LYS A 76 -2.30 -10.15 5.94
C LYS A 76 -2.42 -9.00 4.94
N ALA A 77 -2.46 -7.76 5.43
CA ALA A 77 -2.57 -6.57 4.58
C ALA A 77 -1.35 -6.42 3.67
N MET A 78 -0.16 -6.69 4.21
CA MET A 78 1.07 -6.65 3.45
C MET A 78 1.09 -7.71 2.35
N ALA A 79 0.68 -8.94 2.66
CA ALA A 79 0.56 -10.02 1.67
C ALA A 79 -0.41 -9.64 0.53
N VAL A 80 -1.59 -9.10 0.88
CA VAL A 80 -2.56 -8.57 -0.11
C VAL A 80 -1.91 -7.50 -1.00
N GLY A 81 -1.10 -6.61 -0.42
CA GLY A 81 -0.34 -5.61 -1.15
C GLY A 81 0.65 -6.21 -2.15
N MET A 82 1.41 -7.22 -1.73
CA MET A 82 2.37 -7.92 -2.59
C MET A 82 1.67 -8.65 -3.75
N ASP A 83 0.51 -9.26 -3.49
CA ASP A 83 -0.23 -10.02 -4.49
C ASP A 83 -0.91 -9.12 -5.54
N ALA A 84 -1.22 -7.88 -5.19
CA ALA A 84 -1.91 -6.92 -6.05
C ALA A 84 -1.03 -6.35 -7.18
N VAL A 85 0.26 -6.68 -7.23
CA VAL A 85 1.22 -6.10 -8.18
C VAL A 85 1.94 -7.13 -9.06
N ASN A 86 1.39 -8.35 -9.15
CA ASN A 86 1.85 -9.41 -10.04
C ASN A 86 1.57 -9.14 -11.52
#